data_AF-A0A1A8P8E6-F1
#
_entry.id   AF-A0A1A8P8E6-F1
#
_cell.length_a   1.000
_cell.length_b   1.000
_cell.length_c   1.000
_cell.angle_alpha   90.00
_cell.angle_beta   90.00
_cell.angle_gamma   90.00
#
_symmetry.space_group_name_H-M   'P 1'
#
loop_
_entity.id
_entity.type
_entity.pdbx_description
1 polymer ?
#
loop_
_entity_poly.entity_id
_entity_poly.type
_entity_poly.pdbx_seq_one_letter_code
_entity_poly.pdbx_strand_id
1 'polypeptide(L)'
;KGAERAEPMMEKTYVILRQYLNKMPAAAMSDIKEEWPFLFSQKSLFSHFALLTDINVLQKLQAAISQRGQTILDYCSTLDHPKINEVLVNYAQDSDKAASILLVLMLYFKEPKECLV
;
A
#
# COMPACT_ATOMS: atom_id res chain seq x y z
N LYS A 1 6.05 18.84 16.26
CA LYS A 1 5.59 17.92 15.18
C LYS A 1 4.24 17.33 15.60
N GLY A 2 3.19 17.45 14.79
CA GLY A 2 1.83 17.02 15.17
C GLY A 2 1.65 15.49 15.22
N ALA A 3 2.36 14.75 14.36
CA ALA A 3 2.23 13.30 14.24
C ALA A 3 2.65 12.53 15.51
N GLU A 4 3.70 12.97 16.20
CA GLU A 4 4.18 12.34 17.45
C GLU A 4 3.19 12.50 18.61
N ARG A 5 2.33 13.53 18.58
CA ARG A 5 1.24 13.70 19.55
C ARG A 5 -0.04 12.95 19.14
N ALA A 6 -0.17 12.58 17.88
CA ALA A 6 -1.37 11.94 17.34
C ALA A 6 -1.42 10.43 17.61
N GLU A 7 -0.28 9.73 17.66
CA GLU A 7 -0.21 8.28 17.93
C GLU A 7 -0.93 7.87 19.23
N PRO A 8 -0.67 8.50 20.39
CA PRO A 8 -1.40 8.21 21.64
C PRO A 8 -2.88 8.63 21.59
N MET A 9 -3.24 9.55 20.70
CA MET A 9 -4.62 9.97 20.50
C MET A 9 -5.36 8.99 19.59
N MET A 10 -4.70 8.27 18.67
CA MET A 10 -5.34 7.29 17.77
C MET A 10 -6.05 6.18 18.52
N GLU A 11 -5.45 5.66 19.59
CA GLU A 11 -6.10 4.65 20.45
C GLU A 11 -7.40 5.19 21.07
N LYS A 12 -7.39 6.47 21.45
CA LYS A 12 -8.54 7.15 22.07
C LYS A 12 -9.59 7.58 21.05
N THR A 13 -9.18 7.92 19.83
CA THR A 13 -10.07 8.38 18.77
C THR A 13 -10.59 7.23 17.91
N TYR A 14 -10.14 5.99 18.12
CA TYR A 14 -10.63 4.81 17.40
C TYR A 14 -12.16 4.68 17.43
N VAL A 15 -12.75 4.78 18.62
CA VAL A 15 -14.22 4.64 18.78
C VAL A 15 -14.93 5.75 18.00
N ILE A 16 -14.40 6.98 18.05
CA ILE A 16 -14.96 8.15 17.35
C ILE A 16 -14.83 7.97 15.83
N LEU A 17 -13.67 7.54 15.35
CA LEU A 17 -13.41 7.26 13.94
C LEU A 17 -14.34 6.16 13.43
N ARG A 18 -14.49 5.06 14.18
CA ARG A 18 -15.40 3.96 13.83
C ARG A 18 -16.85 4.42 13.80
N GLN A 19 -17.27 5.24 14.76
CA GLN A 19 -18.61 5.84 14.75
C GLN A 19 -18.81 6.73 13.53
N TYR A 20 -17.83 7.57 13.19
CA TYR A 20 -17.87 8.48 12.04
C TYR A 20 -17.93 7.72 10.71
N LEU A 21 -17.06 6.71 10.52
CA LEU A 21 -17.03 5.87 9.32
C LEU A 21 -18.30 5.05 9.14
N ASN A 22 -18.94 4.62 10.23
CA ASN A 22 -20.19 3.85 10.19
C ASN A 22 -21.45 4.75 10.24
N LYS A 23 -21.32 6.09 10.15
CA LYS A 23 -22.49 6.96 10.05
C LYS A 23 -23.26 6.64 8.77
N MET A 24 -24.57 6.84 8.84
CA MET A 24 -25.47 6.72 7.69
C MET A 24 -26.14 8.08 7.45
N PRO A 25 -25.98 8.70 6.27
CA PRO A 25 -25.16 8.23 5.15
C PRO A 25 -23.65 8.24 5.47
N ALA A 26 -22.89 7.40 4.77
CA ALA A 26 -21.44 7.36 4.91
C ALA A 26 -20.84 8.73 4.55
N ALA A 27 -19.89 9.20 5.36
CA ALA A 27 -19.15 10.42 5.06
C ALA A 27 -18.36 10.27 3.75
N ALA A 28 -18.22 11.37 3.00
CA ALA A 28 -17.40 11.34 1.81
C ALA A 28 -15.91 11.17 2.20
N MET A 29 -15.12 10.54 1.32
CA MET A 29 -13.69 10.37 1.57
C MET A 29 -12.93 11.70 1.68
N SER A 30 -13.41 12.76 1.03
CA SER A 30 -12.88 14.12 1.19
C SER A 30 -13.00 14.59 2.63
N ASP A 31 -14.19 14.42 3.23
CA ASP A 31 -14.52 14.93 4.55
C ASP A 31 -13.75 14.16 5.62
N ILE A 32 -13.60 12.84 5.44
CA ILE A 32 -12.78 12.00 6.33
C ILE A 32 -11.31 12.45 6.30
N LYS A 33 -10.77 12.80 5.12
CA LYS A 33 -9.39 13.29 4.97
C LYS A 33 -9.19 14.68 5.58
N GLU A 34 -10.19 15.55 5.50
CA GLU A 34 -10.13 16.89 6.07
C GLU A 34 -10.21 16.87 7.60
N GLU A 35 -11.08 16.02 8.16
CA GLU A 35 -11.25 15.87 9.62
C GLU A 35 -10.10 15.09 10.26
N TRP A 36 -9.55 14.10 9.55
CA TRP A 36 -8.51 13.19 10.07
C TRP A 36 -7.25 13.13 9.19
N PRO A 37 -6.63 14.26 8.80
CA PRO A 37 -5.57 14.30 7.80
C PRO A 37 -4.33 13.50 8.24
N PHE A 38 -4.08 13.43 9.55
CA PHE A 38 -2.95 12.71 10.10
C PHE A 38 -3.05 11.19 9.89
N LEU A 39 -4.26 10.61 9.81
CA LEU A 39 -4.46 9.18 9.53
C LEU A 39 -4.04 8.80 8.11
N PHE A 40 -4.10 9.75 7.18
CA PHE A 40 -3.73 9.55 5.78
C PHE A 40 -2.26 9.86 5.48
N SER A 41 -1.46 10.17 6.50
CA SER A 41 -0.01 10.09 6.35
C SER A 41 0.42 8.62 6.31
N GLN A 42 1.42 8.29 5.49
CA GLN A 42 1.90 6.92 5.30
C GLN A 42 2.21 6.20 6.63
N LYS A 43 2.93 6.87 7.54
CA LYS A 43 3.26 6.32 8.87
C LYS A 43 1.98 5.98 9.65
N SER A 44 1.09 6.94 9.82
CA SER A 44 -0.13 6.75 10.62
C SER A 44 -1.08 5.73 10.00
N LEU A 45 -1.15 5.66 8.67
CA LEU A 45 -1.99 4.69 7.97
C LEU A 45 -1.53 3.27 8.30
N PHE A 46 -0.23 3.00 8.22
CA PHE A 46 0.33 1.69 8.58
C PHE A 46 0.18 1.40 10.07
N SER A 47 0.51 2.35 10.95
CA SER A 47 0.35 2.16 12.41
C SER A 47 -1.11 1.88 12.78
N HIS A 48 -2.05 2.62 12.21
CA HIS A 48 -3.47 2.45 12.49
C HIS A 48 -4.00 1.12 11.94
N PHE A 49 -3.67 0.77 10.70
CA PHE A 49 -4.05 -0.54 10.14
C PHE A 49 -3.52 -1.70 10.99
N ALA A 50 -2.27 -1.63 11.43
CA ALA A 50 -1.68 -2.63 12.31
C ALA A 50 -2.41 -2.71 13.66
N LEU A 51 -2.76 -1.58 14.27
CA LEU A 51 -3.57 -1.56 15.51
C LEU A 51 -4.95 -2.20 15.32
N LEU A 52 -5.60 -1.99 14.17
CA LEU A 52 -6.95 -2.51 13.90
C LEU A 52 -6.99 -4.00 13.56
N THR A 53 -5.93 -4.50 12.91
CA THR A 53 -5.94 -5.83 12.29
C THR A 53 -4.91 -6.78 12.87
N ASP A 54 -3.99 -6.27 13.70
CA ASP A 54 -2.77 -6.96 14.16
C ASP A 54 -1.85 -7.40 13.00
N ILE A 55 -1.99 -6.76 11.83
CA ILE A 55 -1.20 -7.06 10.63
C ILE A 55 -0.24 -5.90 10.34
N ASN A 56 1.05 -6.19 10.45
CA ASN A 56 2.10 -5.29 9.95
C ASN A 56 2.22 -5.41 8.42
N VAL A 57 1.59 -4.50 7.69
CA VAL A 57 1.55 -4.49 6.22
C VAL A 57 2.94 -4.44 5.60
N LEU A 58 3.84 -3.61 6.13
CA LEU A 58 5.20 -3.45 5.59
C LEU A 58 5.98 -4.77 5.69
N GLN A 59 5.93 -5.41 6.85
CA GLN A 59 6.59 -6.70 7.05
C GLN A 59 5.98 -7.80 6.18
N LYS A 60 4.64 -7.84 6.07
CA LYS A 60 3.94 -8.84 5.25
C LYS A 60 4.21 -8.66 3.76
N LEU A 61 4.24 -7.42 3.28
CA LEU A 61 4.56 -7.09 1.89
C LEU A 61 5.99 -7.53 1.56
N GLN A 62 6.96 -7.19 2.41
CA GLN A 62 8.35 -7.60 2.22
C GLN A 62 8.48 -9.13 2.18
N ALA A 63 7.86 -9.84 3.12
CA ALA A 63 7.89 -11.30 3.16
C ALA A 63 7.24 -11.92 1.91
N ALA A 64 6.11 -11.38 1.44
CA ALA A 64 5.42 -11.85 0.24
C ALA A 64 6.29 -11.66 -1.02
N ILE A 65 6.92 -10.49 -1.17
CA ILE A 65 7.85 -10.20 -2.27
C ILE A 65 9.04 -11.18 -2.22
N SER A 66 9.65 -11.40 -1.06
CA SER A 66 10.77 -12.34 -0.93
C SER A 66 10.39 -13.79 -1.25
N GLN A 67 9.21 -14.25 -0.84
CA GLN A 67 8.78 -15.64 -1.00
C GLN A 67 8.18 -15.95 -2.37
N ARG A 68 7.45 -14.99 -2.96
CA ARG A 68 6.64 -15.21 -4.18
C ARG A 68 7.08 -14.35 -5.36
N GLY A 69 7.99 -13.41 -5.13
CA GLY A 69 8.49 -12.49 -6.15
C GLY A 69 9.03 -13.19 -7.38
N GLN A 70 9.84 -14.24 -7.19
CA GLN A 70 10.38 -15.01 -8.31
C GLN A 70 9.27 -15.69 -9.13
N THR A 71 8.30 -16.32 -8.45
CA THR A 71 7.16 -16.95 -9.12
C THR A 71 6.37 -15.95 -9.97
N ILE A 72 6.22 -14.70 -9.50
CA ILE A 72 5.56 -13.63 -10.26
C ILE A 72 6.38 -13.29 -11.50
N LEU A 73 7.69 -13.07 -11.36
CA LEU A 73 8.57 -12.75 -12.48
C LEU A 73 8.58 -13.87 -13.53
N ASP A 74 8.68 -15.13 -13.09
CA ASP A 74 8.67 -16.31 -13.95
C ASP A 74 7.37 -16.40 -14.73
N TYR A 75 6.22 -16.24 -14.06
CA TYR A 75 4.92 -16.21 -14.73
C TYR A 75 4.82 -15.07 -15.74
N CYS A 76 5.22 -13.86 -15.34
CA CYS A 76 5.14 -12.70 -16.22
C CYS A 76 6.06 -12.79 -17.44
N SER A 77 7.17 -13.53 -17.35
CA SER A 77 8.04 -13.82 -18.50
C SER A 77 7.38 -14.68 -19.58
N THR A 78 6.31 -15.41 -19.23
CA THR A 78 5.53 -16.21 -20.19
C THR A 78 4.45 -15.39 -20.92
N LEU A 79 4.23 -14.13 -20.52
CA LEU A 79 3.20 -13.28 -21.09
C LEU A 79 3.75 -12.56 -22.33
N ASP A 80 2.97 -12.57 -23.41
CA ASP A 80 3.24 -11.70 -24.57
C ASP A 80 2.74 -10.28 -24.30
N HIS A 81 3.45 -9.55 -23.44
CA HIS A 81 3.10 -8.19 -23.05
C HIS A 81 4.31 -7.24 -23.14
N PRO A 82 4.39 -6.36 -24.15
CA PRO A 82 5.58 -5.56 -24.45
C PRO A 82 6.13 -4.76 -23.27
N LYS A 83 5.27 -4.10 -22.49
CA LYS A 83 5.70 -3.29 -21.33
C LYS A 83 6.18 -4.14 -20.14
N ILE A 84 5.67 -5.37 -20.00
CA ILE A 84 6.11 -6.28 -18.94
C ILE A 84 7.49 -6.80 -19.32
N ASN A 85 7.68 -7.17 -20.60
CA ASN A 85 8.96 -7.60 -21.14
C ASN A 85 10.04 -6.51 -21.00
N GLU A 86 9.69 -5.25 -21.24
CA GLU A 86 10.59 -4.11 -21.01
C GLU A 86 11.07 -4.04 -19.54
N VAL A 87 10.15 -4.17 -18.57
CA VAL A 87 10.51 -4.18 -17.14
C VAL A 87 11.39 -5.39 -16.79
N LEU A 88 11.09 -6.57 -17.32
CA LEU A 88 11.86 -7.79 -17.08
C LEU A 88 13.29 -7.72 -17.66
N VAL A 89 13.46 -7.15 -18.86
CA VAL A 89 14.77 -6.96 -19.49
C VAL A 89 15.61 -5.95 -18.72
N ASN A 90 15.02 -4.82 -18.31
CA ASN A 90 15.70 -3.81 -17.52
C ASN A 90 16.07 -4.31 -16.11
N TYR A 91 15.29 -5.25 -15.55
CA TYR A 91 15.56 -5.86 -14.25
C TYR A 91 16.81 -6.75 -14.23
N ALA A 92 17.11 -7.45 -15.32
CA ALA A 92 18.29 -8.32 -15.41
C ALA A 92 19.62 -7.55 -15.30
N GLN A 93 19.59 -6.21 -15.32
CA GLN A 93 20.74 -5.32 -15.33
C GLN A 93 20.99 -4.57 -14.01
N ASP A 94 20.67 -5.19 -12.85
CA ASP A 94 21.02 -4.70 -11.50
C ASP A 94 20.02 -3.69 -10.88
N SER A 95 18.71 -3.90 -11.08
CA SER A 95 17.66 -3.05 -10.48
C SER A 95 17.05 -3.65 -9.20
N ASP A 96 16.39 -2.80 -8.39
CA ASP A 96 15.66 -3.23 -7.20
C ASP A 96 14.58 -4.28 -7.57
N LYS A 97 14.79 -5.50 -7.05
CA LYS A 97 13.90 -6.65 -7.28
C LYS A 97 12.49 -6.40 -6.78
N ALA A 98 12.32 -5.74 -5.65
CA ALA A 98 11.01 -5.45 -5.08
C ALA A 98 10.25 -4.45 -5.97
N ALA A 99 10.92 -3.38 -6.40
CA ALA A 99 10.33 -2.40 -7.31
C ALA A 99 9.92 -3.04 -8.65
N SER A 100 10.75 -3.91 -9.21
CA SER A 100 10.45 -4.60 -10.48
C SER A 100 9.23 -5.51 -10.36
N ILE A 101 9.11 -6.27 -9.26
CA ILE A 101 7.94 -7.12 -8.99
C ILE A 101 6.67 -6.27 -8.89
N LEU A 102 6.71 -5.15 -8.17
CA LEU A 102 5.57 -4.24 -8.04
C LEU A 102 5.17 -3.63 -9.39
N LEU A 103 6.14 -3.17 -10.18
CA LEU A 103 5.90 -2.61 -11.52
C LEU A 103 5.23 -3.62 -12.45
N VAL A 104 5.70 -4.87 -12.46
CA VAL A 104 5.11 -5.93 -13.27
C VAL A 104 3.69 -6.25 -12.83
N LEU A 105 3.42 -6.32 -11.51
CA LEU A 105 2.07 -6.52 -10.98
C LEU A 105 1.12 -5.40 -11.41
N MET A 106 1.56 -4.15 -11.32
CA MET A 106 0.75 -3.00 -11.74
C MET A 106 0.45 -3.02 -13.23
N LEU A 107 1.44 -3.34 -14.06
CA LEU A 107 1.23 -3.50 -15.49
C LEU A 107 0.23 -4.63 -15.79
N TYR A 108 0.33 -5.75 -15.07
CA TYR A 108 -0.57 -6.88 -15.22
C TYR A 108 -2.02 -6.52 -14.87
N PHE A 109 -2.22 -5.82 -13.75
CA PHE A 109 -3.55 -5.37 -13.30
C PHE A 109 -4.03 -4.06 -13.95
N LYS A 110 -3.22 -3.45 -14.84
CA LYS A 110 -3.50 -2.18 -15.51
C LYS A 110 -3.68 -1.01 -14.53
N GLU A 111 -2.94 -1.05 -13.43
CA GLU A 111 -2.93 0.02 -12.43
C GLU A 111 -2.21 1.28 -12.97
N PRO A 112 -2.69 2.49 -12.64
CA PRO A 112 -2.01 3.74 -12.99
C PRO A 112 -0.60 3.79 -12.38
N LYS A 113 0.39 4.34 -13.10
CA LYS A 113 1.75 4.48 -12.57
C LYS A 113 1.82 5.39 -11.35
N GLU A 114 0.85 6.31 -11.24
CA GLU A 114 0.68 7.26 -10.15
C GLU A 114 0.36 6.58 -8.81
N CYS A 115 0.05 5.28 -8.80
CA CYS A 115 -0.20 4.50 -7.59
C CYS A 115 1.06 4.05 -6.83
N LEU A 116 2.28 4.25 -7.37
CA LEU A 116 3.55 3.92 -6.70
C LEU A 116 4.15 5.04 -5.85
N VAL A 117 3.47 6.18 -5.76
CA VAL A 117 3.97 7.40 -5.13
C VAL A 117 3.87 7.32 -3.61
#